data_AF-A0A0J8QSF1-F1
#
_entry.id   AF-A0A0J8QSF1-F1
#
_cell.length_a   1.000
_cell.length_b   1.000
_cell.length_c   1.000
_cell.angle_alpha   90.00
_cell.angle_beta   90.00
_cell.angle_gamma   90.00
#
_symmetry.space_group_name_H-M   'P 1'
#
loop_
_entity.id
_entity.type
_entity.pdbx_description
1 polymer ?
#
loop_
_entity_poly.entity_id
_entity_poly.type
_entity_poly.pdbx_seq_one_letter_code
_entity_poly.pdbx_strand_id
1 'polypeptide(L)'
;MAKRGVEETDALSGALKAGERPMPDAPPNEMGEFEDEFEDEFESEDEIFEAGVDGRPDAEREEEERDAMDVDKQTFIPGRTKLAPGETLSPDPSTYDMLHTLTTPWPCLSFDIVRDNLGDNRKTYPATVYAVAGTQADRPRSKENQLMVLKLSGLSRMERERGEESDAESDSDDDSPSEPILESKSIVLNSTTNRIRAHQTPHSSNDPTKAPQTLTASMLENSQILIHDVSPYLASFDNPGLVIPPSASKPLSTLRIINQRATL
;
A
#
# COMPACT_ATOMS: atom_id res chain seq x y z
N MET A 1 12.13 63.21 1.76
CA MET A 1 12.12 64.46 0.94
C MET A 1 13.23 64.31 -0.10
N ALA A 2 13.08 64.63 -1.40
CA ALA A 2 11.95 65.23 -2.12
C ALA A 2 11.93 64.87 -3.64
N LYS A 3 10.72 64.89 -4.28
CA LYS A 3 10.31 65.22 -5.70
C LYS A 3 11.24 64.83 -6.91
N ARG A 4 10.83 64.39 -8.13
CA ARG A 4 9.64 63.82 -8.89
C ARG A 4 10.29 63.23 -10.19
N GLY A 5 9.92 62.16 -10.89
CA GLY A 5 8.76 61.23 -10.89
C GLY A 5 7.86 61.44 -12.13
N VAL A 6 7.23 60.38 -12.67
CA VAL A 6 6.16 60.33 -13.73
C VAL A 6 6.51 61.00 -15.09
N GLU A 7 6.04 60.57 -16.28
CA GLU A 7 5.14 59.49 -16.76
C GLU A 7 5.96 58.46 -17.61
N GLU A 8 5.61 57.19 -17.84
CA GLU A 8 4.33 56.46 -18.04
C GLU A 8 3.75 56.56 -19.48
N THR A 9 3.81 55.45 -20.23
CA THR A 9 2.88 55.05 -21.30
C THR A 9 2.95 53.54 -21.47
N ASP A 10 1.89 52.92 -21.99
CA ASP A 10 1.54 51.51 -21.75
C ASP A 10 1.56 50.64 -23.02
N ALA A 11 1.54 49.32 -22.80
CA ALA A 11 1.08 48.24 -23.67
C ALA A 11 1.51 48.20 -25.15
N LEU A 12 2.13 47.07 -25.53
CA LEU A 12 1.54 46.23 -26.58
C LEU A 12 1.79 44.74 -26.28
N SER A 13 0.71 43.98 -26.12
CA SER A 13 0.73 42.54 -25.81
C SER A 13 0.79 41.69 -27.09
N GLY A 14 1.70 40.72 -27.14
CA GLY A 14 1.74 39.71 -28.20
C GLY A 14 2.28 38.37 -27.67
N ALA A 15 1.40 37.39 -27.50
CA ALA A 15 1.80 36.04 -27.08
C ALA A 15 2.23 35.22 -28.30
N LEU A 16 3.50 34.81 -28.35
CA LEU A 16 4.01 33.89 -29.37
C LEU A 16 3.87 32.43 -28.88
N LYS A 17 3.50 31.54 -29.81
CA LYS A 17 3.14 30.15 -29.57
C LYS A 17 3.66 29.29 -30.72
N ALA A 18 4.10 28.07 -30.41
CA ALA A 18 5.02 27.27 -31.23
C ALA A 18 6.43 27.88 -31.32
N GLY A 19 7.46 27.03 -31.43
CA GLY A 19 8.85 27.42 -31.25
C GLY A 19 9.66 27.31 -32.54
N GLU A 20 10.16 28.44 -33.02
CA GLU A 20 11.20 28.52 -34.05
C GLU A 20 12.45 29.16 -33.43
N ARG A 21 13.63 28.67 -33.82
CA ARG A 21 14.92 29.33 -33.54
C ARG A 21 15.42 29.97 -34.83
N PRO A 22 15.87 31.24 -34.83
CA PRO A 22 16.43 31.86 -36.03
C PRO A 22 17.78 31.23 -36.38
N MET A 23 17.93 30.84 -37.65
CA MET A 23 19.21 30.47 -38.28
C MET A 23 19.68 31.63 -39.17
N PRO A 24 20.98 31.98 -39.18
CA PRO A 24 21.51 33.08 -40.00
C PRO A 24 21.84 32.65 -41.44
N ASP A 25 21.46 33.54 -42.37
CA ASP A 25 21.82 33.73 -43.79
C ASP A 25 22.79 32.76 -44.49
N ALA A 26 22.39 32.33 -45.69
CA ALA A 26 23.23 31.62 -46.66
C ALA A 26 23.61 32.51 -47.88
N PRO A 27 24.85 32.41 -48.42
CA PRO A 27 25.23 32.98 -49.71
C PRO A 27 24.72 32.13 -50.90
N PRO A 28 24.65 32.67 -52.13
CA PRO A 28 23.85 32.10 -53.22
C PRO A 28 24.56 31.06 -54.11
N ASN A 29 23.74 30.31 -54.85
CA ASN A 29 24.09 29.26 -55.81
C ASN A 29 25.32 29.52 -56.70
N GLU A 30 26.15 28.48 -56.85
CA GLU A 30 26.86 28.19 -58.10
C GLU A 30 26.51 26.76 -58.55
N MET A 31 26.74 26.43 -59.83
CA MET A 31 26.00 25.40 -60.57
C MET A 31 26.80 24.10 -60.76
N GLY A 32 26.15 22.95 -60.52
CA GLY A 32 26.75 21.64 -60.79
C GLY A 32 25.78 20.47 -60.55
N GLU A 33 25.18 19.96 -61.62
CA GLU A 33 24.52 18.65 -61.62
C GLU A 33 25.59 17.57 -61.79
N PHE A 34 25.65 16.60 -60.88
CA PHE A 34 26.37 15.34 -61.05
C PHE A 34 25.51 14.21 -60.47
N GLU A 35 25.28 13.19 -61.29
CA GLU A 35 24.60 11.95 -60.93
C GLU A 35 25.67 10.97 -60.41
N ASP A 36 25.62 10.60 -59.13
CA ASP A 36 26.45 9.52 -58.59
C ASP A 36 25.65 8.20 -58.65
N GLU A 37 25.86 7.45 -59.73
CA GLU A 37 25.17 6.19 -60.06
C GLU A 37 25.77 4.99 -59.29
N PHE A 38 25.55 4.91 -57.98
CA PHE A 38 25.87 3.73 -57.16
C PHE A 38 24.71 3.27 -56.27
N GLU A 39 24.02 2.24 -56.74
CA GLU A 39 22.96 1.49 -56.06
C GLU A 39 23.58 0.37 -55.22
N ASP A 40 24.17 0.72 -54.06
CA ASP A 40 24.76 -0.27 -53.13
C ASP A 40 23.67 -0.94 -52.27
N GLU A 41 22.89 -1.82 -52.90
CA GLU A 41 21.97 -2.76 -52.24
C GLU A 41 22.77 -3.83 -51.48
N PHE A 42 22.75 -3.78 -50.14
CA PHE A 42 23.24 -4.86 -49.28
C PHE A 42 22.30 -5.10 -48.09
N GLU A 43 21.37 -6.04 -48.25
CA GLU A 43 20.77 -6.73 -47.13
C GLU A 43 21.80 -7.69 -46.51
N SER A 44 22.12 -7.51 -45.24
CA SER A 44 22.89 -8.47 -44.44
C SER A 44 22.19 -8.72 -43.11
N GLU A 45 21.45 -9.83 -43.03
CA GLU A 45 20.91 -10.38 -41.78
C GLU A 45 22.05 -10.97 -40.92
N ASP A 46 22.89 -10.12 -40.34
CA ASP A 46 23.78 -10.49 -39.24
C ASP A 46 23.23 -9.92 -37.92
N GLU A 47 22.86 -10.83 -37.03
CA GLU A 47 22.31 -10.54 -35.70
C GLU A 47 23.37 -9.81 -34.86
N ILE A 48 23.17 -8.50 -34.61
CA ILE A 48 24.11 -7.69 -33.82
C ILE A 48 24.01 -8.08 -32.35
N PHE A 49 24.72 -9.15 -31.98
CA PHE A 49 25.16 -9.36 -30.61
C PHE A 49 26.07 -8.19 -30.23
N GLU A 50 25.57 -7.27 -29.41
CA GLU A 50 26.34 -6.16 -28.86
C GLU A 50 27.41 -6.74 -27.91
N ALA A 51 28.55 -7.12 -28.47
CA ALA A 51 29.67 -7.66 -27.72
C ALA A 51 30.23 -6.55 -26.81
N GLY A 52 29.83 -6.59 -25.53
CA GLY A 52 30.39 -5.74 -24.48
C GLY A 52 31.92 -5.75 -24.51
N VAL A 53 32.52 -4.61 -24.16
CA VAL A 53 33.90 -4.20 -24.52
C VAL A 53 35.01 -5.23 -24.22
N ASP A 54 34.81 -6.16 -23.28
CA ASP A 54 35.77 -7.21 -22.89
C ASP A 54 35.44 -8.62 -23.44
N GLY A 55 34.42 -8.78 -24.29
CA GLY A 55 34.10 -10.04 -24.98
C GLY A 55 33.53 -11.16 -24.11
N ARG A 56 32.96 -10.84 -22.93
CA ARG A 56 32.19 -11.77 -22.08
C ARG A 56 30.68 -11.55 -22.26
N PRO A 57 29.83 -12.57 -22.03
CA PRO A 57 28.37 -12.39 -22.06
C PRO A 57 27.91 -11.47 -20.93
N ASP A 58 26.95 -10.56 -21.21
CA ASP A 58 26.43 -9.65 -20.18
C ASP A 58 25.79 -10.38 -18.98
N ALA A 59 25.29 -11.61 -19.16
CA ALA A 59 24.79 -12.42 -18.04
C ALA A 59 25.88 -12.74 -16.99
N GLU A 60 27.09 -13.10 -17.42
CA GLU A 60 28.22 -13.33 -16.49
C GLU A 60 28.64 -12.03 -15.78
N ARG A 61 28.47 -10.89 -16.47
CA ARG A 61 28.73 -9.56 -15.92
C ARG A 61 27.66 -9.13 -14.90
N GLU A 62 26.39 -9.37 -15.18
CA GLU A 62 25.31 -9.11 -14.22
C GLU A 62 25.45 -9.97 -12.97
N GLU A 63 25.93 -11.21 -13.09
CA GLU A 63 26.26 -12.05 -11.94
C GLU A 63 27.50 -11.54 -11.18
N GLU A 64 28.62 -11.21 -11.85
CA GLU A 64 29.79 -10.60 -11.20
C GLU A 64 29.47 -9.26 -10.51
N GLU A 65 28.62 -8.41 -11.11
CA GLU A 65 28.20 -7.13 -10.52
C GLU A 65 27.17 -7.31 -9.38
N ARG A 66 26.37 -8.39 -9.37
CA ARG A 66 25.50 -8.76 -8.23
C ARG A 66 26.31 -9.26 -7.03
N ASP A 67 27.24 -10.19 -7.24
CA ASP A 67 28.09 -10.72 -6.17
C ASP A 67 29.01 -9.62 -5.60
N ALA A 68 29.52 -8.72 -6.44
CA ALA A 68 30.26 -7.54 -6.00
C ALA A 68 29.41 -6.50 -5.23
N MET A 69 28.07 -6.66 -5.23
CA MET A 69 27.13 -5.83 -4.47
C MET A 69 26.55 -6.52 -3.22
N ASP A 70 27.09 -7.65 -2.76
CA ASP A 70 26.77 -8.17 -1.41
C ASP A 70 27.44 -7.34 -0.30
N VAL A 71 26.94 -6.12 -0.14
CA VAL A 71 27.33 -5.19 0.93
C VAL A 71 26.82 -5.73 2.26
N ASP A 72 27.73 -6.32 3.04
CA ASP A 72 27.65 -6.73 4.45
C ASP A 72 26.35 -6.27 5.16
N LYS A 73 25.28 -7.07 5.04
CA LYS A 73 23.89 -6.68 5.39
C LYS A 73 23.63 -6.66 6.91
N GLN A 74 24.35 -5.80 7.63
CA GLN A 74 24.33 -5.76 9.10
C GLN A 74 22.99 -5.24 9.65
N THR A 75 22.29 -6.07 10.43
CA THR A 75 21.02 -5.71 11.06
C THR A 75 21.17 -4.49 11.97
N PHE A 76 20.45 -3.40 11.68
CA PHE A 76 20.49 -2.20 12.50
C PHE A 76 19.83 -2.42 13.87
N ILE A 77 20.62 -2.33 14.94
CA ILE A 77 20.13 -2.44 16.33
C ILE A 77 20.10 -1.04 16.97
N PRO A 78 18.90 -0.46 17.25
CA PRO A 78 18.78 0.84 17.88
C PRO A 78 19.61 0.95 19.17
N GLY A 79 20.49 1.95 19.23
CA GLY A 79 21.36 2.21 20.39
C GLY A 79 22.66 1.39 20.44
N ARG A 80 22.87 0.41 19.54
CA ARG A 80 24.18 -0.20 19.29
C ARG A 80 24.78 0.30 17.98
N THR A 81 24.02 0.20 16.89
CA THR A 81 24.41 0.72 15.57
C THR A 81 24.15 2.22 15.52
N LYS A 82 25.02 2.97 14.83
CA LYS A 82 24.82 4.39 14.52
C LYS A 82 24.75 4.54 13.01
N LEU A 83 23.66 5.13 12.52
CA LEU A 83 23.44 5.44 11.12
C LEU A 83 24.32 6.65 10.72
N ALA A 84 25.02 6.57 9.60
CA ALA A 84 25.83 7.68 9.07
C ALA A 84 24.95 8.74 8.36
N PRO A 85 25.43 9.98 8.18
CA PRO A 85 24.67 11.01 7.49
C PRO A 85 24.45 10.67 6.00
N GLY A 86 23.23 10.30 5.65
CA GLY A 86 22.82 9.93 4.28
C GLY A 86 22.41 8.46 4.11
N GLU A 87 22.75 7.59 5.05
CA GLU A 87 22.24 6.21 5.09
C GLU A 87 20.72 6.20 5.39
N THR A 88 20.01 5.26 4.79
CA THR A 88 18.57 5.01 5.01
C THR A 88 18.35 3.52 5.26
N LEU A 89 17.52 3.17 6.22
CA LEU A 89 17.21 1.78 6.55
C LEU A 89 16.18 1.22 5.58
N SER A 90 16.57 0.22 4.78
CA SER A 90 15.65 -0.68 4.09
C SER A 90 15.14 -1.76 5.04
N PRO A 91 13.88 -2.23 4.89
CA PRO A 91 13.45 -3.47 5.53
C PRO A 91 14.10 -4.66 4.82
N ASP A 92 14.58 -5.63 5.59
CA ASP A 92 15.00 -6.93 5.06
C ASP A 92 13.75 -7.80 4.79
N PRO A 93 13.51 -8.25 3.54
CA PRO A 93 12.36 -9.10 3.23
C PRO A 93 12.52 -10.52 3.77
N SER A 94 13.76 -11.05 3.90
CA SER A 94 13.98 -12.45 4.27
C SER A 94 13.44 -12.80 5.66
N THR A 95 13.52 -11.84 6.59
CA THR A 95 12.99 -11.88 7.97
C THR A 95 11.49 -12.21 8.08
N TYR A 96 10.69 -12.03 7.02
CA TYR A 96 9.23 -12.23 7.06
C TYR A 96 8.78 -13.33 6.08
N ASP A 97 7.79 -14.15 6.45
CA ASP A 97 7.12 -15.06 5.49
C ASP A 97 6.12 -14.31 4.60
N MET A 98 5.59 -13.19 5.08
CA MET A 98 4.49 -12.45 4.49
C MET A 98 4.51 -11.00 5.00
N LEU A 99 4.63 -10.01 4.10
CA LEU A 99 4.63 -8.59 4.42
C LEU A 99 3.77 -7.81 3.42
N HIS A 100 2.56 -7.44 3.84
CA HIS A 100 1.59 -6.71 3.01
C HIS A 100 1.34 -5.31 3.60
N THR A 101 1.59 -4.27 2.81
CA THR A 101 1.39 -2.86 3.22
C THR A 101 -0.02 -2.40 2.89
N LEU A 102 -0.74 -1.87 3.88
CA LEU A 102 -2.17 -1.58 3.77
C LEU A 102 -2.47 -0.13 4.17
N THR A 103 -3.08 0.63 3.25
CA THR A 103 -3.46 2.03 3.49
C THR A 103 -4.89 2.12 4.02
N THR A 104 -5.08 2.87 5.11
CA THR A 104 -6.40 3.22 5.67
C THR A 104 -6.65 4.73 5.52
N PRO A 105 -7.91 5.18 5.40
CA PRO A 105 -8.22 6.59 5.14
C PRO A 105 -7.89 7.54 6.30
N TRP A 106 -7.75 6.97 7.50
CA TRP A 106 -7.41 7.65 8.75
C TRP A 106 -6.61 6.69 9.63
N PRO A 107 -5.62 7.17 10.41
CA PRO A 107 -4.82 6.30 11.27
C PRO A 107 -5.69 5.66 12.35
N CYS A 108 -5.41 4.40 12.67
CA CYS A 108 -6.13 3.64 13.69
C CYS A 108 -5.29 3.51 14.96
N LEU A 109 -5.74 4.10 16.08
CA LEU A 109 -5.07 3.96 17.38
C LEU A 109 -5.10 2.53 17.94
N SER A 110 -6.04 1.73 17.45
CA SER A 110 -6.18 0.33 17.83
C SER A 110 -6.91 -0.47 16.76
N PHE A 111 -6.54 -1.74 16.67
CA PHE A 111 -7.25 -2.78 15.94
C PHE A 111 -7.34 -4.03 16.82
N ASP A 112 -8.24 -4.95 16.45
CA ASP A 112 -8.36 -6.27 17.05
C ASP A 112 -8.71 -7.30 15.96
N ILE A 113 -8.17 -8.51 16.08
CA ILE A 113 -8.35 -9.57 15.07
C ILE A 113 -9.62 -10.36 15.41
N VAL A 114 -10.47 -10.58 14.40
CA VAL A 114 -11.67 -11.42 14.48
C VAL A 114 -11.29 -12.80 13.93
N ARG A 115 -11.66 -13.89 14.61
CA ARG A 115 -11.41 -15.23 14.08
C ARG A 115 -12.36 -15.51 12.91
N ASP A 116 -11.83 -16.07 11.84
CA ASP A 116 -12.64 -16.62 10.77
C ASP A 116 -13.23 -18.00 11.14
N ASN A 117 -14.14 -18.49 10.30
CA ASN A 117 -14.68 -19.85 10.33
C ASN A 117 -14.10 -20.73 9.19
N LEU A 118 -12.95 -20.36 8.59
CA LEU A 118 -12.35 -21.07 7.45
C LEU A 118 -11.48 -22.27 7.87
N GLY A 119 -11.13 -22.38 9.16
CA GLY A 119 -10.48 -23.54 9.76
C GLY A 119 -9.39 -23.17 10.78
N ASP A 120 -9.18 -24.02 11.78
CA ASP A 120 -8.10 -23.85 12.75
C ASP A 120 -6.72 -24.20 12.15
N ASN A 121 -5.69 -23.44 12.53
CA ASN A 121 -4.27 -23.68 12.18
C ASN A 121 -3.98 -23.80 10.66
N ARG A 122 -4.70 -23.07 9.82
CA ARG A 122 -4.41 -22.96 8.37
C ARG A 122 -2.97 -22.52 8.13
N LYS A 123 -2.24 -23.27 7.29
CA LYS A 123 -0.86 -22.97 6.83
C LYS A 123 -0.76 -22.63 5.33
N THR A 124 -1.84 -22.88 4.58
CA THR A 124 -1.90 -22.70 3.13
C THR A 124 -2.16 -21.24 2.78
N TYR A 125 -1.49 -20.74 1.73
CA TYR A 125 -1.69 -19.42 1.15
C TYR A 125 -2.69 -19.50 -0.03
N PRO A 126 -3.32 -18.39 -0.45
CA PRO A 126 -3.31 -17.07 0.17
C PRO A 126 -4.08 -17.03 1.50
N ALA A 127 -3.53 -16.33 2.48
CA ALA A 127 -4.20 -16.13 3.76
C ALA A 127 -5.36 -15.11 3.65
N THR A 128 -6.28 -15.17 4.62
CA THR A 128 -7.39 -14.24 4.77
C THR A 128 -7.53 -13.89 6.25
N VAL A 129 -7.61 -12.60 6.56
CA VAL A 129 -7.66 -12.06 7.94
C VAL A 129 -8.84 -11.10 8.07
N TYR A 130 -9.63 -11.26 9.14
CA TYR A 130 -10.70 -10.34 9.50
C TYR A 130 -10.27 -9.51 10.71
N ALA A 131 -10.55 -8.21 10.69
CA ALA A 131 -10.18 -7.32 11.77
C ALA A 131 -11.23 -6.21 11.98
N VAL A 132 -11.22 -5.63 13.17
CA VAL A 132 -11.93 -4.37 13.47
C VAL A 132 -10.91 -3.32 13.90
N ALA A 133 -11.05 -2.10 13.40
CA ALA A 133 -10.17 -0.98 13.72
C ALA A 133 -10.98 0.28 14.05
N GLY A 134 -10.45 1.13 14.94
CA GLY A 134 -11.05 2.41 15.30
C GLY A 134 -10.18 3.58 14.86
N THR A 135 -10.71 4.45 14.00
CA THR A 135 -9.92 5.57 13.44
C THR A 135 -9.76 6.74 14.42
N GLN A 136 -8.76 7.56 14.12
CA GLN A 136 -8.55 8.92 14.63
C GLN A 136 -8.56 9.89 13.45
N ALA A 137 -9.72 10.49 13.20
CA ALA A 137 -9.83 11.64 12.29
C ALA A 137 -9.33 12.93 12.97
N ASP A 138 -8.77 13.83 12.18
CA ASP A 138 -8.31 15.15 12.64
C ASP A 138 -9.49 15.99 13.19
N ARG A 139 -9.23 16.89 14.14
CA ARG A 139 -10.25 17.66 14.88
C ARG A 139 -11.32 18.34 14.02
N PRO A 140 -11.01 19.13 12.97
CA PRO A 140 -12.03 19.70 12.07
C PRO A 140 -12.84 18.64 11.32
N ARG A 141 -12.29 17.44 11.11
CA ARG A 141 -12.90 16.30 10.44
C ARG A 141 -13.33 15.19 11.41
N SER A 142 -13.55 15.53 12.69
CA SER A 142 -13.92 14.59 13.76
C SER A 142 -15.23 13.80 13.54
N LYS A 143 -16.04 14.17 12.53
CA LYS A 143 -17.23 13.42 12.07
C LYS A 143 -16.90 12.29 11.07
N GLU A 144 -15.66 12.21 10.59
CA GLU A 144 -15.12 11.14 9.74
C GLU A 144 -14.45 10.03 10.57
N ASN A 145 -14.53 10.12 11.91
CA ASN A 145 -14.20 9.00 12.79
C ASN A 145 -15.15 7.82 12.48
N GLN A 146 -14.60 6.60 12.45
CA GLN A 146 -15.35 5.41 12.10
C GLN A 146 -14.77 4.16 12.76
N LEU A 147 -15.66 3.21 13.07
CA LEU A 147 -15.33 1.82 13.30
C LEU A 147 -15.24 1.19 11.91
N MET A 148 -14.04 0.73 11.52
CA MET A 148 -13.83 -0.02 10.29
C MET A 148 -13.87 -1.51 10.59
N VAL A 149 -14.70 -2.25 9.87
CA VAL A 149 -14.60 -3.71 9.76
C VAL A 149 -13.83 -3.99 8.49
N LEU A 150 -12.81 -4.85 8.58
CA LEU A 150 -11.83 -5.10 7.53
C LEU A 150 -11.81 -6.60 7.18
N LYS A 151 -11.71 -6.91 5.88
CA LYS A 151 -11.31 -8.22 5.36
C LYS A 151 -10.09 -8.01 4.47
N LEU A 152 -9.01 -8.69 4.83
CA LEU A 152 -7.78 -8.78 4.05
C LEU A 152 -7.80 -10.15 3.37
N SER A 153 -7.65 -10.22 2.06
CA SER A 153 -7.65 -11.47 1.27
C SER A 153 -6.64 -11.39 0.14
N GLY A 154 -6.22 -12.53 -0.42
CA GLY A 154 -5.10 -12.54 -1.38
C GLY A 154 -3.74 -12.28 -0.70
N LEU A 155 -3.61 -12.61 0.59
CA LEU A 155 -2.36 -12.45 1.32
C LEU A 155 -1.42 -13.61 0.95
N SER A 156 -0.69 -13.45 -0.15
CA SER A 156 0.37 -14.34 -0.64
C SER A 156 1.55 -14.43 0.32
N ARG A 157 2.31 -15.52 0.26
CA ARG A 157 3.64 -15.63 0.85
C ARG A 157 4.62 -14.77 0.04
N MET A 158 5.65 -14.20 0.65
CA MET A 158 6.75 -13.62 -0.12
C MET A 158 7.62 -14.73 -0.70
N GLU A 159 8.03 -14.55 -1.97
CA GLU A 159 9.07 -15.35 -2.58
C GLU A 159 10.39 -15.16 -1.80
N ARG A 160 11.07 -16.26 -1.49
CA ARG A 160 12.43 -16.23 -0.95
C ARG A 160 13.38 -16.71 -2.04
N GLU A 161 14.40 -15.92 -2.32
CA GLU A 161 15.55 -16.34 -3.12
C GLU A 161 16.08 -17.68 -2.56
N ARG A 162 16.20 -18.69 -3.42
CA ARG A 162 16.09 -20.11 -3.04
C ARG A 162 17.39 -20.71 -2.49
N GLY A 163 17.96 -20.07 -1.48
CA GLY A 163 19.17 -20.51 -0.78
C GLY A 163 18.92 -21.67 0.20
N GLU A 164 19.47 -22.84 -0.12
CA GLU A 164 19.89 -23.93 0.79
C GLU A 164 19.05 -24.24 2.06
N GLU A 165 17.77 -24.60 1.92
CA GLU A 165 17.22 -25.73 2.70
C GLU A 165 15.99 -26.33 2.01
N SER A 166 16.01 -27.65 1.77
CA SER A 166 15.01 -28.35 0.95
C SER A 166 14.05 -29.18 1.80
N ASP A 167 12.77 -28.79 1.81
CA ASP A 167 11.66 -29.70 2.10
C ASP A 167 10.51 -29.35 1.14
N ALA A 168 10.57 -29.93 -0.07
CA ALA A 168 9.79 -29.52 -1.23
C ALA A 168 8.53 -30.37 -1.40
N GLU A 169 7.48 -30.06 -0.64
CA GLU A 169 6.17 -30.73 -0.68
C GLU A 169 5.03 -29.74 -1.02
N SER A 170 5.10 -29.14 -2.22
CA SER A 170 3.97 -28.50 -2.92
C SER A 170 4.27 -28.39 -4.41
N ASP A 171 3.78 -29.37 -5.17
CA ASP A 171 3.82 -29.42 -6.63
C ASP A 171 2.54 -28.76 -7.16
N SER A 172 2.53 -27.41 -7.23
CA SER A 172 1.33 -26.60 -7.47
C SER A 172 1.63 -25.34 -8.27
N ASP A 173 1.30 -25.36 -9.57
CA ASP A 173 1.46 -24.25 -10.54
C ASP A 173 0.58 -22.99 -10.27
N ASP A 174 0.13 -22.79 -9.02
CA ASP A 174 -0.75 -21.69 -8.59
C ASP A 174 -0.11 -20.79 -7.51
N ASP A 175 1.17 -21.00 -7.15
CA ASP A 175 1.97 -20.13 -6.26
C ASP A 175 2.36 -18.78 -6.93
N SER A 176 1.46 -18.25 -7.77
CA SER A 176 1.55 -16.88 -8.29
C SER A 176 1.32 -15.86 -7.15
N PRO A 177 2.06 -14.74 -7.12
CA PRO A 177 1.95 -13.74 -6.06
C PRO A 177 0.63 -12.97 -6.16
N SER A 178 -0.42 -13.52 -5.57
CA SER A 178 -1.74 -12.86 -5.48
C SER A 178 -1.64 -11.51 -4.78
N GLU A 179 -2.33 -10.51 -5.34
CA GLU A 179 -2.35 -9.14 -4.82
C GLU A 179 -3.19 -9.05 -3.52
N PRO A 180 -2.71 -8.32 -2.49
CA PRO A 180 -3.43 -8.16 -1.23
C PRO A 180 -4.62 -7.20 -1.36
N ILE A 181 -5.83 -7.75 -1.34
CA ILE A 181 -7.09 -6.99 -1.41
C ILE A 181 -7.54 -6.60 0.01
N LEU A 182 -7.76 -5.30 0.22
CA LEU A 182 -8.36 -4.75 1.45
C LEU A 182 -9.82 -4.33 1.20
N GLU A 183 -10.76 -5.19 1.59
CA GLU A 183 -12.16 -4.78 1.71
C GLU A 183 -12.41 -4.14 3.08
N SER A 184 -13.20 -3.06 3.09
CA SER A 184 -13.63 -2.42 4.34
C SER A 184 -15.09 -1.97 4.28
N LYS A 185 -15.77 -2.00 5.43
CA LYS A 185 -17.06 -1.35 5.67
C LYS A 185 -16.95 -0.50 6.94
N SER A 186 -17.66 0.63 6.99
CA SER A 186 -17.59 1.57 8.10
C SER A 186 -18.90 1.75 8.87
N ILE A 187 -18.77 1.98 10.17
CA ILE A 187 -19.82 2.52 11.05
C ILE A 187 -19.34 3.89 11.54
N VAL A 188 -20.10 4.94 11.24
CA VAL A 188 -19.71 6.33 11.58
C VAL A 188 -19.73 6.53 13.10
N LEU A 189 -18.68 7.13 13.64
CA LEU A 189 -18.52 7.47 15.05
C LEU A 189 -18.50 9.00 15.24
N ASN A 190 -18.88 9.45 16.43
CA ASN A 190 -18.94 10.87 16.79
C ASN A 190 -17.65 11.40 17.45
N SER A 191 -16.63 10.55 17.61
CA SER A 191 -15.40 10.81 18.36
C SER A 191 -14.34 9.75 18.03
N THR A 192 -13.07 10.07 18.29
CA THR A 192 -11.91 9.17 18.12
C THR A 192 -12.04 7.91 18.98
N THR A 193 -11.65 6.76 18.43
CA THR A 193 -11.60 5.49 19.19
C THR A 193 -10.22 5.26 19.79
N ASN A 194 -10.11 5.37 21.11
CA ASN A 194 -8.86 5.15 21.85
C ASN A 194 -8.51 3.65 22.01
N ARG A 195 -9.53 2.79 22.09
CA ARG A 195 -9.34 1.33 22.13
C ARG A 195 -10.57 0.61 21.59
N ILE A 196 -10.35 -0.29 20.64
CA ILE A 196 -11.34 -1.24 20.15
C ILE A 196 -11.03 -2.64 20.69
N ARG A 197 -12.07 -3.46 20.91
CA ARG A 197 -11.96 -4.91 21.16
C ARG A 197 -13.10 -5.67 20.51
N ALA A 198 -12.78 -6.81 19.90
CA ALA A 198 -13.75 -7.77 19.39
C ALA A 198 -14.02 -8.88 20.42
N HIS A 199 -15.26 -9.36 20.45
CA HIS A 199 -15.66 -10.55 21.18
C HIS A 199 -16.64 -11.37 20.35
N GLN A 200 -16.26 -12.60 20.03
CA GLN A 200 -17.13 -13.57 19.41
C GLN A 200 -17.84 -14.36 20.50
N THR A 201 -19.17 -14.32 20.50
CA THR A 201 -19.99 -15.15 21.40
C THR A 201 -19.77 -16.63 21.05
N PRO A 202 -19.78 -17.55 22.02
CA PRO A 202 -19.90 -18.98 21.71
C PRO A 202 -21.10 -19.25 20.79
N HIS A 203 -20.96 -20.21 19.86
CA HIS A 203 -22.05 -20.61 18.96
C HIS A 203 -23.28 -21.04 19.78
N SER A 204 -24.33 -20.21 19.79
CA SER A 204 -25.55 -20.44 20.57
C SER A 204 -26.52 -21.43 19.92
N SER A 205 -26.26 -21.77 18.65
CA SER A 205 -26.90 -22.84 17.89
C SER A 205 -25.90 -23.98 17.66
N ASN A 206 -26.36 -25.23 17.80
CA ASN A 206 -25.61 -26.44 17.39
C ASN A 206 -25.49 -26.58 15.86
N ASP A 207 -25.56 -25.47 15.13
CA ASP A 207 -25.44 -25.38 13.67
C ASP A 207 -24.06 -24.77 13.35
N PRO A 208 -23.08 -25.59 12.91
CA PRO A 208 -21.74 -25.13 12.62
C PRO A 208 -21.65 -24.31 11.32
N THR A 209 -22.71 -24.24 10.52
CA THR A 209 -22.72 -23.45 9.27
C THR A 209 -22.90 -21.96 9.51
N LYS A 210 -23.40 -21.58 10.69
CA LYS A 210 -23.71 -20.18 11.04
C LYS A 210 -22.57 -19.55 11.82
N ALA A 211 -21.98 -18.49 11.26
CA ALA A 211 -20.93 -17.69 11.92
C ALA A 211 -21.36 -17.16 13.30
N PRO A 212 -20.43 -17.06 14.28
CA PRO A 212 -20.72 -16.61 15.64
C PRO A 212 -21.00 -15.10 15.67
N GLN A 213 -21.87 -14.67 16.60
CA GLN A 213 -22.14 -13.23 16.75
C GLN A 213 -20.86 -12.53 17.22
N THR A 214 -20.39 -11.57 16.43
CA THR A 214 -19.20 -10.78 16.71
C THR A 214 -19.61 -9.40 17.21
N LEU A 215 -19.43 -9.18 18.51
CA LEU A 215 -19.67 -7.90 19.16
C LEU A 215 -18.36 -7.11 19.23
N THR A 216 -18.42 -5.80 19.04
CA THR A 216 -17.24 -4.92 19.09
C THR A 216 -17.48 -3.77 20.06
N ALA A 217 -16.59 -3.63 21.04
CA ALA A 217 -16.61 -2.56 22.02
C ALA A 217 -15.57 -1.49 21.65
N SER A 218 -16.02 -0.28 21.34
CA SER A 218 -15.17 0.87 21.02
C SER A 218 -15.21 1.89 22.16
N MET A 219 -14.07 2.08 22.82
CA MET A 219 -13.87 3.12 23.84
C MET A 219 -13.49 4.44 23.17
N LEU A 220 -14.36 5.44 23.30
CA LEU A 220 -14.21 6.76 22.69
C LEU A 220 -13.49 7.75 23.62
N GLU A 221 -12.93 8.82 23.05
CA GLU A 221 -12.30 9.93 23.79
C GLU A 221 -13.25 10.55 24.84
N ASN A 222 -14.55 10.61 24.53
CA ASN A 222 -15.58 11.22 25.38
C ASN A 222 -16.00 10.36 26.61
N SER A 223 -15.25 9.30 26.95
CA SER A 223 -15.52 8.34 28.03
C SER A 223 -16.81 7.52 27.88
N GLN A 224 -17.35 7.41 26.65
CA GLN A 224 -18.35 6.41 26.29
C GLN A 224 -17.68 5.15 25.74
N ILE A 225 -18.31 4.00 25.97
CA ILE A 225 -18.02 2.75 25.25
C ILE A 225 -19.26 2.43 24.42
N LEU A 226 -19.10 2.33 23.11
CA LEU A 226 -20.15 1.89 22.20
C LEU A 226 -19.97 0.41 21.88
N ILE A 227 -21.02 -0.38 22.06
CA ILE A 227 -21.06 -1.79 21.67
C ILE A 227 -21.86 -1.90 20.38
N HIS A 228 -21.20 -2.36 19.31
CA HIS A 228 -21.81 -2.61 18.00
C HIS A 228 -21.83 -4.11 17.70
N ASP A 229 -22.80 -4.56 16.88
CA ASP A 229 -22.78 -5.88 16.27
C ASP A 229 -22.14 -5.76 14.87
N VAL A 230 -20.97 -6.36 14.68
CA VAL A 230 -20.27 -6.35 13.38
C VAL A 230 -20.54 -7.60 12.55
N SER A 231 -21.32 -8.57 13.07
CA SER A 231 -21.70 -9.80 12.34
C SER A 231 -22.32 -9.54 10.96
N PRO A 232 -23.27 -8.60 10.76
CA PRO A 232 -23.82 -8.34 9.42
C PRO A 232 -22.82 -7.65 8.48
N TYR A 233 -21.81 -6.96 9.02
CA TYR A 233 -20.72 -6.36 8.24
C TYR A 233 -19.74 -7.45 7.78
N LEU A 234 -19.34 -8.35 8.67
CA LEU A 234 -18.51 -9.51 8.34
C LEU A 234 -19.19 -10.40 7.29
N ALA A 235 -20.44 -10.79 7.52
CA ALA A 235 -21.21 -11.61 6.58
C ALA A 235 -21.38 -10.97 5.19
N SER A 236 -21.32 -9.63 5.08
CA SER A 236 -21.42 -8.93 3.80
C SER A 236 -20.18 -9.08 2.90
N PHE A 237 -19.04 -9.48 3.47
CA PHE A 237 -17.82 -9.79 2.70
C PHE A 237 -17.79 -11.22 2.13
N ASP A 238 -18.65 -12.10 2.63
CA ASP A 238 -18.73 -13.51 2.22
C ASP A 238 -19.99 -13.79 1.38
N ASN A 239 -21.01 -12.92 1.49
CA ASN A 239 -22.27 -13.01 0.78
C ASN A 239 -22.44 -11.77 -0.12
N PRO A 240 -21.86 -11.76 -1.35
CA PRO A 240 -21.99 -10.63 -2.25
C PRO A 240 -23.47 -10.32 -2.55
N GLY A 241 -23.85 -9.05 -2.39
CA GLY A 241 -25.24 -8.61 -2.50
C GLY A 241 -26.04 -8.58 -1.18
N LEU A 242 -25.46 -9.00 -0.05
CA LEU A 242 -26.09 -8.86 1.27
C LEU A 242 -26.22 -7.37 1.65
N VAL A 243 -27.45 -6.84 1.61
CA VAL A 243 -27.74 -5.46 2.04
C VAL A 243 -27.74 -5.38 3.56
N ILE A 244 -26.72 -4.70 4.11
CA ILE A 244 -26.64 -4.41 5.55
C ILE A 244 -27.81 -3.48 5.92
N PRO A 245 -28.68 -3.83 6.89
CA PRO A 245 -29.81 -3.00 7.26
C PRO A 245 -29.32 -1.73 7.98
N PRO A 246 -29.89 -0.53 7.71
CA PRO A 246 -29.46 0.71 8.36
C PRO A 246 -29.60 0.74 9.90
N SER A 247 -30.29 -0.23 10.50
CA SER A 247 -30.34 -0.44 11.94
C SER A 247 -29.05 -1.03 12.52
N ALA A 248 -28.27 -1.80 11.75
CA ALA A 248 -27.03 -2.43 12.22
C ALA A 248 -25.89 -1.42 12.50
N SER A 249 -25.96 -0.22 11.93
CA SER A 249 -25.02 0.86 12.21
C SER A 249 -25.23 1.52 13.58
N LYS A 250 -26.32 1.17 14.29
CA LYS A 250 -26.61 1.72 15.62
C LYS A 250 -25.95 0.88 16.70
N PRO A 251 -25.36 1.48 17.75
CA PRO A 251 -24.83 0.71 18.88
C PRO A 251 -25.97 -0.02 19.59
N LEU A 252 -25.77 -1.30 19.88
CA LEU A 252 -26.63 -2.11 20.74
C LEU A 252 -26.71 -1.53 22.16
N SER A 253 -25.62 -0.91 22.61
CA SER A 253 -25.52 -0.33 23.94
C SER A 253 -24.47 0.77 23.99
N THR A 254 -24.78 1.83 24.74
CA THR A 254 -23.85 2.92 25.07
C THR A 254 -23.60 2.89 26.57
N LEU A 255 -22.42 2.45 26.98
CA LEU A 255 -21.97 2.54 28.36
C LEU A 255 -21.23 3.87 28.55
N ARG A 256 -21.28 4.44 29.76
CA ARG A 256 -20.53 5.64 30.12
C ARG A 256 -19.74 5.39 31.38
N ILE A 257 -18.42 5.54 31.31
CA ILE A 257 -17.57 5.42 32.51
C ILE A 257 -17.79 6.68 33.34
N ILE A 258 -18.47 6.54 34.48
CA ILE A 258 -18.55 7.58 35.50
C ILE A 258 -17.48 7.27 36.54
N ASN A 259 -16.36 8.00 36.46
CA ASN A 259 -15.35 7.98 37.52
C ASN A 259 -15.91 8.66 38.78
N GLN A 260 -16.71 7.92 39.55
CA GLN A 260 -16.96 8.27 40.95
C GLN A 260 -15.61 8.24 41.67
N ARG A 261 -15.05 9.42 41.97
CA ARG A 261 -14.01 9.54 42.98
C ARG A 261 -14.62 9.10 44.30
N ALA A 262 -14.27 7.89 44.75
CA ALA A 262 -14.50 7.48 46.12
C ALA A 262 -13.65 8.40 47.01
N THR A 263 -14.28 9.43 47.58
CA THR A 263 -13.66 10.29 48.58
C THR A 263 -13.60 9.49 49.88
N LEU A 264 -12.42 8.99 50.21
CA LEU A 264 -12.06 8.41 51.51
C LEU A 264 -11.76 9.52 52.52
#